data_AF-A0A0G0TMB9-F1
#
_entry.id   AF-A0A0G0TMB9-F1
#
_cell.length_a   1.000
_cell.length_b   1.000
_cell.length_c   1.000
_cell.angle_alpha   90.00
_cell.angle_beta   90.00
_cell.angle_gamma   90.00
#
_symmetry.space_group_name_H-M   'P 1'
#
loop_
_entity.id
_entity.type
_entity.pdbx_description
1 polymer ?
#
loop_
_entity_poly.entity_id
_entity_poly.type
_entity_poly.pdbx_seq_one_letter_code
_entity_poly.pdbx_strand_id
1 'polypeptide(L)' 'MITMTISKNFIKNDDLVLLPKKVYESLLSVASKKTFFQNIDQDTFESILEYKQGKIVGPFKSVASLRKSLEN' A
#
# COMPACT_ATOMS: atom_id res chain seq x y z
N MET A 1 8.53 34.60 -16.19
CA MET A 1 7.59 34.35 -15.08
C MET A 1 6.67 33.23 -15.52
N ILE A 2 6.68 32.09 -14.84
CA ILE A 2 5.82 30.95 -15.19
C ILE A 2 4.56 31.06 -14.35
N THR A 3 3.42 31.25 -15.00
CA THR A 3 2.11 31.37 -14.34
C THR A 3 1.35 30.08 -14.58
N MET A 4 0.98 29.38 -13.51
CA MET A 4 0.10 28.20 -13.57
C MET A 4 -1.31 28.61 -13.15
N THR A 5 -2.26 28.44 -14.06
CA THR A 5 -3.69 28.68 -13.78
C THR A 5 -4.32 27.37 -13.30
N ILE A 6 -4.86 27.38 -12.09
CA ILE A 6 -5.51 26.22 -11.48
C ILE A 6 -7.02 26.42 -11.55
N SER A 7 -7.73 25.44 -12.10
CA SER A 7 -9.20 25.49 -12.19
C SER A 7 -9.81 25.49 -10.78
N LYS A 8 -10.85 26.30 -10.58
CA LYS A 8 -11.62 26.35 -9.32
C LYS A 8 -12.19 24.99 -8.92
N ASN A 9 -12.38 24.08 -9.88
CA ASN A 9 -12.89 22.73 -9.63
C ASN A 9 -11.91 21.84 -8.84
N PHE A 10 -10.63 22.18 -8.78
CA PHE A 10 -9.63 21.45 -7.99
C PHE A 10 -9.53 21.94 -6.54
N ILE A 11 -10.22 23.03 -6.20
CA ILE A 11 -10.24 23.61 -4.86
C ILE A 11 -11.48 23.05 -4.16
N LYS A 12 -11.28 22.25 -3.12
CA LYS A 12 -12.37 21.66 -2.33
C LYS A 12 -12.30 22.28 -0.94
N ASN A 13 -13.37 22.97 -0.51
CA ASN A 13 -13.45 23.66 0.78
C ASN A 13 -12.37 24.75 0.98
N ASP A 14 -11.99 25.48 -0.07
CA ASP A 14 -10.93 26.51 -0.06
C ASP A 14 -9.49 26.02 0.23
N ASP A 15 -9.30 24.71 0.44
CA ASP A 15 -7.98 24.12 0.65
C ASP A 15 -7.41 23.55 -0.66
N LEU A 16 -6.23 24.04 -1.05
CA LEU A 16 -5.46 23.52 -2.18
C LEU A 16 -4.01 23.33 -1.75
N VAL A 17 -3.53 22.08 -1.85
CA VAL A 17 -2.13 21.73 -1.54
C VAL A 17 -1.38 21.43 -2.83
N LEU A 18 -0.34 22.20 -3.12
CA LEU A 18 0.55 21.96 -4.25
C LEU A 18 1.74 21.12 -3.81
N LEU A 19 1.90 19.96 -4.45
CA LEU A 19 2.98 19.01 -4.15
C LEU A 19 3.69 18.59 -5.44
N PRO A 20 5.02 18.40 -5.41
CA PRO A 20 5.72 17.72 -6.49
C PRO A 20 5.16 16.31 -6.67
N LYS A 21 4.96 15.88 -7.92
CA LYS A 21 4.40 14.57 -8.27
C LYS A 21 5.05 13.41 -7.50
N LYS A 22 6.39 13.40 -7.42
CA LYS A 22 7.16 12.37 -6.71
C LYS A 22 6.79 12.26 -5.23
N VAL A 23 6.51 13.39 -4.58
CA VAL A 23 6.11 13.44 -3.17
C VAL A 23 4.68 12.90 -3.01
N TYR A 24 3.77 13.33 -3.89
CA TYR A 24 2.38 12.84 -3.90
C TYR A 24 2.31 11.31 -4.09
N GLU A 25 3.06 10.76 -5.05
CA GLU A 25 3.12 9.31 -5.30
C GLU A 25 3.70 8.54 -4.11
N SER A 26 4.73 9.08 -3.47
CA SER A 26 5.28 8.51 -2.23
C SER A 26 4.23 8.48 -1.12
N LEU A 27 3.48 9.57 -0.92
CA LEU A 27 2.42 9.63 0.10
C LEU A 27 1.27 8.66 -0.19
N LEU A 28 0.86 8.52 -1.45
CA LEU A 28 -0.11 7.51 -1.90
C LEU A 28 0.34 6.08 -1.59
N SER A 29 1.64 5.78 -1.81
CA SER A 29 2.20 4.46 -1.53
C SER A 29 2.20 4.14 -0.03
N VAL A 30 2.34 5.15 0.83
CA VAL A 30 2.30 5.00 2.29
C VAL A 30 0.86 4.94 2.80
N ALA A 31 -0.05 5.74 2.22
CA ALA A 31 -1.46 5.74 2.57
C ALA A 31 -2.13 4.40 2.23
N SER A 32 -1.89 3.86 1.03
CA SER A 32 -2.41 2.55 0.61
C SER A 32 -1.89 1.42 1.49
N LYS A 33 -0.61 1.48 1.87
CA LYS A 33 -0.01 0.60 2.86
C LYS A 33 -0.69 0.74 4.23
N LYS A 34 -0.96 1.96 4.72
CA LYS A 34 -1.62 2.18 6.01
C LYS A 34 -3.03 1.60 6.07
N THR A 35 -3.83 1.71 5.00
CA THR A 35 -5.16 1.07 4.93
C THR A 35 -5.05 -0.45 4.83
N PHE A 36 -4.02 -0.97 4.15
CA PHE A 36 -3.73 -2.41 4.14
C PHE A 36 -3.28 -2.91 5.52
N PHE A 37 -2.50 -2.11 6.27
CA PHE A 37 -2.02 -2.41 7.63
C PHE A 37 -3.10 -2.30 8.70
N GLN A 38 -4.16 -1.54 8.49
CA GLN A 38 -5.30 -1.51 9.42
C GLN A 38 -6.13 -2.80 9.39
N ASN A 39 -6.04 -3.57 8.30
CA ASN A 39 -6.85 -4.76 8.07
C ASN A 39 -6.08 -6.08 8.23
N ILE A 40 -4.77 -6.01 8.56
CA ILE A 40 -3.91 -7.18 8.70
C ILE A 40 -3.22 -7.08 10.06
N ASP A 41 -3.34 -8.13 10.87
CA ASP A 41 -2.66 -8.24 12.15
C ASP A 41 -1.13 -8.12 11.97
N GLN A 42 -0.47 -7.44 12.89
CA GLN A 42 0.97 -7.14 12.84
C GLN A 42 1.81 -8.41 12.62
N ASP A 43 1.48 -9.50 13.31
CA ASP A 43 2.15 -10.80 13.20
C ASP A 43 2.04 -11.42 11.79
N THR A 44 0.88 -11.21 11.14
CA THR A 44 0.66 -11.69 9.77
C THR A 44 1.52 -10.90 8.78
N PHE A 45 1.71 -9.61 9.03
CA PHE A 45 2.58 -8.78 8.20
C PHE A 45 4.05 -9.18 8.31
N GLU A 46 4.55 -9.39 9.54
CA GLU A 46 5.92 -9.85 9.78
C GLU A 46 6.16 -11.19 9.07
N SER A 47 5.23 -12.13 9.18
CA SER A 47 5.28 -13.43 8.49
C SER A 47 5.36 -13.30 6.96
N ILE A 48 4.57 -12.40 6.36
CA ILE A 48 4.64 -12.13 4.90
C ILE A 48 5.98 -11.53 4.50
N LEU A 49 6.53 -10.65 5.34
CA LEU A 49 7.82 -10.00 5.11
C LEU A 49 8.96 -11.02 5.14
N GLU A 50 8.97 -11.90 6.14
CA GLU A 50 9.97 -12.96 6.28
C GLU A 50 9.90 -13.97 5.14
N TYR A 51 8.70 -14.32 4.68
CA TYR A 51 8.51 -15.14 3.48
C TYR A 51 9.07 -14.45 2.23
N LYS A 52 8.75 -13.16 2.00
CA LYS A 52 9.26 -12.39 0.85
C LYS A 52 10.78 -12.20 0.89
N GLN A 53 11.37 -12.13 2.08
CA GLN A 53 12.82 -12.07 2.29
C GLN A 53 13.50 -13.44 2.13
N GLY A 54 12.74 -14.52 1.93
CA GLY A 54 13.27 -15.88 1.80
C GLY A 54 13.78 -16.47 3.11
N LYS A 55 13.44 -15.87 4.26
CA LYS A 55 13.81 -16.38 5.59
C LYS A 55 12.99 -17.61 5.97
N ILE A 56 11.74 -17.67 5.51
CA ILE A 56 10.84 -18.80 5.74
C ILE A 56 10.54 -19.47 4.40
N VAL A 57 10.95 -20.73 4.29
CA VAL A 57 10.58 -21.61 3.18
C VAL A 57 9.47 -22.54 3.66
N GLY A 58 8.24 -22.25 3.24
CA GLY A 58 7.09 -23.09 3.54
C GLY A 58 6.95 -24.26 2.55
N PRO A 59 6.24 -25.34 2.93
CA PRO A 59 5.97 -26.47 2.04
C PRO A 59 5.07 -26.09 0.85
N PHE A 60 4.42 -24.92 0.93
CA PHE A 60 3.49 -24.41 -0.06
C PHE A 60 4.07 -23.18 -0.77
N LYS A 61 4.05 -23.20 -2.10
CA LYS A 61 4.53 -22.08 -2.94
C LYS A 61 3.51 -20.93 -3.04
N SER A 62 2.26 -21.18 -2.69
CA SER A 62 1.19 -20.16 -2.75
C SER A 62 0.11 -20.40 -1.69
N VAL A 63 -0.60 -19.33 -1.33
CA VAL A 63 -1.75 -19.40 -0.41
C VAL A 63 -2.83 -20.36 -0.95
N ALA A 64 -3.00 -20.45 -2.27
CA ALA A 64 -3.92 -21.40 -2.89
C ALA A 64 -3.53 -22.86 -2.61
N SER A 65 -2.23 -23.19 -2.67
CA SER A 65 -1.76 -24.54 -2.34
C SER A 65 -1.92 -24.90 -0.87
N LEU A 66 -1.76 -23.92 0.03
CA LEU A 66 -2.05 -24.10 1.45
C LEU A 66 -3.53 -24.37 1.69
N ARG A 67 -4.41 -23.55 1.11
CA ARG A 67 -5.87 -23.69 1.27
C ARG A 67 -6.36 -25.06 0.83
N LYS A 68 -5.88 -25.53 -0.33
CA LYS A 68 -6.20 -26.87 -0.84
C LYS A 68 -5.78 -28.00 0.11
N SER A 69 -4.71 -27.81 0.90
CA SER A 69 -4.25 -28.80 1.87
C SER A 69 -5.08 -28.84 3.16
N LEU A 70 -5.78 -27.75 3.50
CA LEU A 70 -6.59 -27.61 4.71
C LEU A 70 -8.06 -28.03 4.51
N GLU A 71 -8.49 -28.15 3.25
CA GLU A 71 -9.84 -28.59 2.87
C GLU A 71 -9.97 -30.14 2.80
N ASN A 72 -8.99 -30.88 3.34
CA ASN A 72 -9.03 -32.35 3.51
C ASN A 72 -9.68 -32.75 4.83
#